data_AF-A0A954XLG2-F1
#
_entry.id   AF-A0A954XLG2-F1
#
_cell.length_a   1.000
_cell.length_b   1.000
_cell.length_c   1.000
_cell.angle_alpha   90.00
_cell.angle_beta   90.00
_cell.angle_gamma   90.00
#
_symmetry.space_group_name_H-M   'P 1'
#
loop_
_entity.id
_entity.type
_entity.pdbx_description
1 polymer ?
#
loop_
_entity_poly.entity_id
_entity_poly.type
_entity_poly.pdbx_seq_one_letter_code
_entity_poly.pdbx_strand_id
1 'polypeptide(L)'
;MSRQSADRRVAVVRKWVAMLVLAVSVGTVWGVIVGIVGTIGNALLPSEGRTIENMVVAADGTPLVQTYIGGNYQNAELRTLEGQSIELAEESWLGASGFAEPYREPGVLRMPITWGERIAGCSDAGKPPANWLLMRDNRRPGSAYFVGYDTVSKSKLGYIGRQGLRPTIPPADEQFDLGDQTLSWGSNVLATVLYINYGGSGNHYYTAAKSEDGRHLAPWIVFLCDGEVVRRIDLRDHSVRPLAEIENLLAIGVAGQPVSNAERSDEETSEPEPPGEQSSRGRSGFQLTSMQGTLQIFAASPVDAKRKTVHRLLARCADRIVAINPFDGTQREFLLPEELRQRSLTVYSVADDRLLIQTTSGYWEQGSVAELLWIDQEGKITRQVTQRLAGYVPPEPGKQVFGIAAIVPSLLPWAIGSTIVAPLAMEQSHQVDDYMAGLRKSIAECWPVLLLILGISIVLTLIVRRWQIKYCRDNTWLWCATVFATTVPGLLAYWLMHRTSVLTPCGECGKMAPRDRDGCAHCDKPFAAPAILGTEILV
;
A
#
# COMPACT_ATOMS: atom_id res chain seq x y z
N MET A 1 -12.02 -24.05 54.98
CA MET A 1 -11.09 -24.33 53.87
C MET A 1 -9.67 -24.18 54.39
N SER A 2 -8.85 -25.23 54.34
CA SER A 2 -7.50 -25.23 54.92
C SER A 2 -6.52 -24.47 54.02
N ARG A 3 -5.48 -23.85 54.62
CA ARG A 3 -4.38 -23.16 53.90
C ARG A 3 -3.79 -24.02 52.77
N GLN A 4 -3.73 -25.34 52.98
CA GLN A 4 -3.27 -26.33 52.01
C GLN A 4 -4.05 -26.30 50.67
N SER A 5 -5.35 -26.00 50.70
CA SER A 5 -6.17 -25.88 49.49
C SER A 5 -5.89 -24.59 48.70
N ALA A 6 -5.51 -23.51 49.39
CA ALA A 6 -5.15 -22.25 48.76
C ALA A 6 -3.77 -22.36 48.08
N ASP A 7 -2.78 -22.94 48.77
CA ASP A 7 -1.42 -23.13 48.22
C ASP A 7 -1.44 -24.00 46.96
N ARG A 8 -2.28 -25.05 46.94
CA ARG A 8 -2.44 -25.92 45.76
C ARG A 8 -3.06 -25.17 44.57
N ARG A 9 -4.02 -24.28 44.80
CA ARG A 9 -4.62 -23.45 43.73
C ARG A 9 -3.60 -22.46 43.16
N VAL A 10 -2.84 -21.79 44.03
CA VAL A 10 -1.79 -20.84 43.61
C VAL A 10 -0.71 -21.54 42.79
N ALA A 11 -0.27 -22.73 43.21
CA ALA A 11 0.71 -23.52 42.46
C ALA A 11 0.20 -23.93 41.07
N VAL A 12 -1.07 -24.30 40.94
CA VAL A 12 -1.69 -24.63 39.65
C VAL A 12 -1.76 -23.39 38.75
N VAL A 13 -2.24 -22.26 39.26
CA VAL A 13 -2.32 -20.99 38.49
C VAL A 13 -0.93 -20.54 38.02
N ARG A 14 0.09 -20.62 38.87
CA ARG A 14 1.46 -20.26 38.49
C ARG A 14 1.99 -21.12 37.33
N LYS A 15 1.69 -22.43 37.35
CA LYS A 15 2.02 -23.33 36.25
C LYS A 15 1.31 -22.92 34.96
N TRP A 16 0.01 -22.61 35.02
CA TRP A 16 -0.76 -22.10 33.88
C TRP A 16 -0.15 -20.86 33.24
N VAL A 17 0.15 -19.85 34.06
CA VAL A 17 0.76 -18.60 33.59
C VAL A 17 2.11 -18.89 32.93
N ALA A 18 2.96 -19.72 33.54
CA ALA A 18 4.25 -20.06 32.96
C ALA A 18 4.13 -20.79 31.61
N MET A 19 3.20 -21.74 31.47
CA MET A 19 2.97 -22.44 30.21
C MET A 19 2.41 -21.52 29.12
N LEU A 20 1.47 -20.65 29.49
CA LEU A 20 0.89 -19.70 28.54
C LEU A 20 1.94 -18.68 28.08
N VAL A 21 2.73 -18.14 28.99
CA VAL A 21 3.86 -17.24 28.67
C VAL A 21 4.86 -17.95 27.75
N LEU A 22 5.22 -19.20 28.03
CA LEU A 22 6.13 -19.96 27.19
C LEU A 22 5.53 -20.23 25.79
N ALA A 23 4.27 -20.66 25.72
CA ALA A 23 3.60 -20.93 24.46
C ALA A 23 3.46 -19.66 23.60
N VAL A 24 3.09 -18.54 24.22
CA VAL A 24 3.05 -17.22 23.55
C VAL A 24 4.44 -16.82 23.08
N SER A 25 5.47 -16.95 23.92
CA SER A 25 6.85 -16.58 23.56
C SER A 25 7.38 -17.40 22.39
N VAL A 26 7.17 -18.73 22.42
CA VAL A 26 7.54 -19.63 21.33
C VAL A 26 6.73 -19.29 20.07
N GLY A 27 5.43 -19.02 20.21
CA GLY A 27 4.58 -18.57 19.10
C GLY A 27 5.04 -17.26 18.48
N THR A 28 5.46 -16.28 19.28
CA THR A 28 5.99 -15.00 18.81
C THR A 28 7.32 -15.18 18.09
N VAL A 29 8.27 -15.92 18.67
CA VAL A 29 9.56 -16.20 18.02
C VAL A 29 9.34 -16.94 16.71
N TRP A 30 8.45 -17.93 16.70
CA TRP A 30 8.07 -18.64 15.48
C TRP A 30 7.48 -17.68 14.43
N GLY A 31 6.51 -16.84 14.81
CA GLY A 31 5.92 -15.84 13.91
C GLY A 31 6.97 -14.89 13.31
N VAL A 32 7.94 -14.43 14.10
CA VAL A 32 9.05 -13.60 13.63
C VAL A 32 9.94 -14.36 12.65
N ILE A 33 10.36 -15.57 12.99
CA ILE A 33 11.21 -16.41 12.12
C ILE A 33 10.52 -16.61 10.77
N VAL A 34 9.24 -16.97 10.79
CA VAL A 34 8.56 -17.26 9.54
C VAL A 34 8.23 -15.99 8.75
N GLY A 35 7.97 -14.87 9.42
CA GLY A 35 7.92 -13.55 8.77
C GLY A 35 9.21 -13.24 8.02
N ILE A 36 10.36 -13.43 8.67
CA ILE A 36 11.68 -13.22 8.04
C ILE A 36 11.88 -14.19 6.86
N VAL A 37 11.61 -15.49 7.04
CA VAL A 37 11.73 -16.48 5.96
C VAL A 37 10.80 -16.16 4.79
N GLY A 38 9.57 -15.70 5.06
CA GLY A 38 8.63 -15.28 4.03
C GLY A 38 9.10 -14.04 3.27
N THR A 39 9.64 -13.04 3.98
CA THR A 39 10.24 -11.85 3.35
C THR A 39 11.46 -12.21 2.51
N ILE A 40 12.36 -13.06 3.02
CA ILE A 40 13.54 -13.54 2.28
C ILE A 40 13.11 -14.37 1.08
N GLY A 41 12.15 -15.28 1.25
CA GLY A 41 11.60 -16.10 0.16
C GLY A 41 11.01 -15.23 -0.95
N ASN A 42 10.21 -14.22 -0.60
CA ASN A 42 9.69 -13.25 -1.56
C ASN A 42 10.78 -12.42 -2.23
N ALA A 43 11.86 -12.10 -1.53
CA ALA A 43 13.01 -11.38 -2.10
C ALA A 43 13.89 -12.26 -3.01
N LEU A 44 13.93 -13.57 -2.76
CA LEU A 44 14.69 -14.55 -3.55
C LEU A 44 13.90 -15.09 -4.75
N LEU A 45 12.56 -15.01 -4.73
CA LEU A 45 11.77 -15.31 -5.92
C LEU A 45 12.20 -14.34 -7.03
N PRO A 46 12.68 -14.84 -8.18
CA PRO A 46 13.17 -13.99 -9.25
C PRO A 46 12.13 -12.92 -9.59
N SER A 47 12.47 -11.65 -9.36
CA SER A 47 11.74 -10.52 -9.93
C SER A 47 12.00 -10.41 -11.44
N GLU A 48 13.08 -11.06 -11.90
CA GLU A 48 13.48 -11.19 -13.30
C GLU A 48 12.36 -11.87 -14.10
N GLY A 49 11.79 -11.12 -15.04
CA GLY A 49 10.74 -11.60 -15.95
C GLY A 49 9.32 -11.21 -15.58
N ARG A 50 9.08 -10.46 -14.49
CA ARG A 50 7.74 -9.86 -14.30
C ARG A 50 7.56 -8.70 -15.28
N THR A 51 6.71 -8.93 -16.26
CA THR A 51 6.17 -7.90 -17.13
C THR A 51 5.15 -7.10 -16.35
N ILE A 52 5.36 -5.80 -16.21
CA ILE A 52 4.39 -4.86 -15.64
C ILE A 52 3.92 -3.96 -16.76
N GLU A 53 2.63 -3.94 -17.01
CA GLU A 53 1.98 -3.09 -17.99
C GLU A 53 1.13 -2.05 -17.29
N ASN A 54 1.30 -0.79 -17.69
CA ASN A 54 0.49 0.33 -17.25
C ASN A 54 -0.16 1.01 -18.45
N MET A 55 -1.28 1.66 -18.23
CA MET A 55 -1.84 2.58 -19.21
C MET A 55 -1.15 3.93 -19.11
N VAL A 56 -0.77 4.46 -20.25
CA VAL A 56 -0.37 5.87 -20.41
C VAL A 56 -1.17 6.48 -21.53
N VAL A 57 -1.21 7.81 -21.62
CA VAL A 57 -1.95 8.52 -22.66
C VAL A 57 -0.98 9.47 -23.33
N ALA A 58 -0.86 9.36 -24.65
CA ALA A 58 -0.04 10.26 -25.45
C ALA A 58 -0.62 11.69 -25.44
N ALA A 59 0.20 12.68 -25.77
CA ALA A 59 -0.16 14.10 -25.76
C ALA A 59 -1.34 14.46 -26.70
N ASP A 60 -1.71 13.59 -27.63
CA ASP A 60 -2.89 13.73 -28.49
C ASP A 60 -4.17 13.12 -27.90
N GLY A 61 -4.08 12.44 -26.75
CA GLY A 61 -5.16 11.71 -26.11
C GLY A 61 -5.23 10.22 -26.45
N THR A 62 -4.29 9.69 -27.24
CA THR A 62 -4.26 8.27 -27.61
C THR A 62 -3.81 7.40 -26.42
N PRO A 63 -4.62 6.43 -25.96
CA PRO A 63 -4.23 5.50 -24.90
C PRO A 63 -3.20 4.49 -25.43
N LEU A 64 -2.15 4.26 -24.65
CA LEU A 64 -1.07 3.34 -24.95
C LEU A 64 -0.81 2.40 -23.77
N VAL A 65 -0.32 1.21 -24.06
CA VAL A 65 0.18 0.27 -23.07
C VAL A 65 1.69 0.44 -22.95
N GLN A 66 2.16 0.78 -21.75
CA GLN A 66 3.57 0.88 -21.41
C GLN A 66 4.00 -0.39 -20.66
N THR A 67 4.97 -1.10 -21.22
CA THR A 67 5.46 -2.38 -20.71
C THR A 67 6.84 -2.22 -20.10
N TYR A 68 7.01 -2.68 -18.87
CA TYR A 68 8.30 -2.76 -18.17
C TYR A 68 8.70 -4.22 -17.96
N ILE A 69 9.92 -4.56 -18.33
CA ILE A 69 10.48 -5.89 -18.08
C ILE A 69 11.48 -5.80 -16.93
N GLY A 70 11.27 -6.59 -15.87
CA GLY A 70 12.20 -6.68 -14.74
C GLY A 70 12.27 -5.40 -13.88
N GLY A 71 11.25 -4.55 -13.95
CA GLY A 71 11.16 -3.31 -13.16
C GLY A 71 12.11 -2.19 -13.59
N ASN A 72 12.82 -2.33 -14.73
CA ASN A 72 13.63 -1.24 -15.26
C ASN A 72 12.74 -0.22 -16.00
N TYR A 73 12.49 0.91 -15.36
CA TYR A 73 11.68 1.99 -15.93
C TYR A 73 12.29 2.67 -17.17
N GLN A 74 13.59 2.49 -17.42
CA GLN A 74 14.29 3.10 -18.56
C GLN A 74 14.02 2.37 -19.88
N ASN A 75 13.69 1.07 -19.84
CA ASN A 75 13.48 0.23 -21.01
C ASN A 75 12.00 -0.03 -21.23
N ALA A 76 11.17 1.02 -21.15
CA ALA A 76 9.74 0.88 -21.32
C ALA A 76 9.40 0.74 -22.81
N GLU A 77 8.74 -0.36 -23.19
CA GLU A 77 8.18 -0.52 -24.53
C GLU A 77 6.76 0.02 -24.57
N LEU A 78 6.42 0.74 -25.63
CA LEU A 78 5.10 1.33 -25.80
C LEU A 78 4.40 0.67 -26.96
N ARG A 79 3.11 0.42 -26.78
CA ARG A 79 2.26 -0.09 -27.86
C ARG A 79 0.86 0.49 -27.81
N THR A 80 0.19 0.53 -28.95
CA THR A 80 -1.24 0.83 -29.01
C THR A 80 -2.05 -0.24 -28.28
N LEU A 81 -3.35 0.00 -28.08
CA LEU A 81 -4.27 -1.01 -27.53
C LEU A 81 -4.35 -2.27 -28.41
N GLU A 82 -4.10 -2.13 -29.72
CA GLU A 82 -4.04 -3.21 -30.71
C GLU A 82 -2.68 -3.94 -30.71
N GLY A 83 -1.72 -3.50 -29.89
CA GLY A 83 -0.41 -4.14 -29.74
C GLY A 83 0.66 -3.66 -30.72
N GLN A 84 0.41 -2.61 -31.51
CA GLN A 84 1.42 -2.05 -32.41
C GLN A 84 2.46 -1.24 -31.62
N SER A 85 3.74 -1.59 -31.74
CA SER A 85 4.83 -0.85 -31.10
C SER A 85 4.94 0.58 -31.62
N ILE A 86 5.18 1.53 -30.73
CA ILE A 86 5.36 2.95 -31.05
C ILE A 86 6.66 3.44 -30.41
N GLU A 87 7.47 4.14 -31.20
CA GLU A 87 8.55 4.98 -30.68
C GLU A 87 7.98 6.39 -30.45
N LEU A 88 7.84 6.79 -29.18
CA LEU A 88 7.50 8.17 -28.84
C LEU A 88 8.77 8.96 -28.56
N ALA A 89 8.76 10.24 -28.93
CA ALA A 89 9.76 11.17 -28.44
C ALA A 89 9.64 11.26 -26.91
N GLU A 90 10.77 11.47 -26.24
CA GLU A 90 10.75 11.83 -24.82
C GLU A 90 9.80 13.03 -24.64
N GLU A 91 8.89 12.94 -23.66
CA GLU A 91 7.95 13.99 -23.22
C GLU A 91 6.57 14.08 -23.91
N SER A 92 6.17 13.10 -24.72
CA SER A 92 4.87 13.13 -25.43
C SER A 92 3.69 12.50 -24.67
N TRP A 93 3.59 12.67 -23.34
CA TRP A 93 2.53 12.05 -22.51
C TRP A 93 1.68 13.07 -21.76
N LEU A 94 0.41 12.74 -21.53
CA LEU A 94 -0.45 13.46 -20.61
C LEU A 94 -0.22 12.96 -19.18
N GLY A 95 0.01 13.90 -18.26
CA GLY A 95 -0.04 13.61 -16.83
C GLY A 95 -1.48 13.26 -16.42
N ALA A 96 -1.62 12.24 -15.58
CA ALA A 96 -2.90 11.81 -15.03
C ALA A 96 -3.06 12.27 -13.58
N SER A 97 -4.31 12.39 -13.13
CA SER A 97 -4.64 12.52 -11.71
C SER A 97 -5.29 11.25 -11.19
N GLY A 98 -4.69 10.63 -10.19
CA GLY A 98 -5.31 9.52 -9.45
C GLY A 98 -6.27 10.06 -8.38
N PHE A 99 -7.41 9.42 -8.20
CA PHE A 99 -8.36 9.71 -7.15
C PHE A 99 -8.79 8.39 -6.48
N ALA A 100 -8.45 8.23 -5.21
CA ALA A 100 -8.91 7.12 -4.39
C ALA A 100 -10.43 7.16 -4.23
N GLU A 101 -11.00 6.02 -3.83
CA GLU A 101 -12.40 5.93 -3.44
C GLU A 101 -12.74 6.95 -2.35
N PRO A 102 -13.95 7.56 -2.38
CA PRO A 102 -14.39 8.44 -1.32
C PRO A 102 -14.27 7.74 0.03
N TYR A 103 -13.79 8.48 1.04
CA TYR A 103 -13.73 7.95 2.39
C TYR A 103 -15.12 7.51 2.85
N ARG A 104 -15.17 6.32 3.44
CA ARG A 104 -16.34 5.77 4.10
C ARG A 104 -16.01 5.59 5.57
N GLU A 105 -16.93 5.98 6.45
CA GLU A 105 -16.75 5.73 7.86
C GLU A 105 -16.54 4.24 8.11
N PRO A 106 -15.57 3.86 8.94
CA PRO A 106 -15.30 2.47 9.22
C PRO A 106 -16.45 1.84 10.01
N GLY A 107 -16.78 0.58 9.69
CA GLY A 107 -17.93 -0.09 10.31
C GLY A 107 -17.82 -0.27 11.82
N VAL A 108 -16.63 -0.60 12.34
CA VAL A 108 -16.48 -0.98 13.77
C VAL A 108 -15.47 -0.14 14.54
N LEU A 109 -14.25 0.04 14.01
CA LEU A 109 -13.18 0.72 14.74
C LEU A 109 -12.58 1.83 13.89
N ARG A 110 -12.64 3.07 14.38
CA ARG A 110 -11.90 4.17 13.76
C ARG A 110 -10.41 4.04 14.10
N MET A 111 -9.64 3.47 13.18
CA MET A 111 -8.19 3.39 13.33
C MET A 111 -7.59 4.80 13.31
N PRO A 112 -6.66 5.12 14.24
CA PRO A 112 -5.96 6.38 14.18
C PRO A 112 -5.15 6.45 12.89
N ILE A 113 -5.08 7.64 12.31
CA ILE A 113 -4.29 7.88 11.11
C ILE A 113 -2.81 7.67 11.44
N THR A 114 -2.13 6.88 10.62
CA THR A 114 -0.71 6.55 10.79
C THR A 114 0.20 7.73 10.43
N TRP A 115 1.44 7.75 10.88
CA TRP A 115 2.39 8.83 10.56
C TRP A 115 2.61 9.04 9.05
N GLY A 116 2.63 7.95 8.27
CA GLY A 116 2.79 8.04 6.81
C GLY A 116 1.64 8.77 6.13
N GLU A 117 0.44 8.69 6.70
CA GLU A 117 -0.78 9.34 6.22
C GLU A 117 -0.97 10.77 6.75
N ARG A 118 0.02 11.28 7.49
CA ARG A 118 -0.03 12.59 8.17
C ARG A 118 0.98 13.61 7.66
N ILE A 119 1.86 13.20 6.75
CA ILE A 119 2.95 14.04 6.26
C ILE A 119 3.03 13.92 4.74
N ALA A 120 3.01 15.05 4.04
CA ALA A 120 3.32 15.12 2.62
C ALA A 120 4.40 16.20 2.38
N GLY A 121 5.46 15.84 1.67
CA GLY A 121 6.59 16.71 1.39
C GLY A 121 6.54 17.31 -0.01
N CYS A 122 6.79 18.62 -0.07
CA CYS A 122 6.95 19.44 -1.27
C CYS A 122 8.24 20.27 -1.19
N SER A 123 8.63 20.89 -2.29
CA SER A 123 9.83 21.72 -2.41
C SER A 123 9.48 23.05 -3.09
N ASP A 124 10.12 24.14 -2.67
CA ASP A 124 10.01 25.45 -3.36
C ASP A 124 10.89 25.54 -4.63
N ALA A 125 11.60 24.44 -4.96
CA ALA A 125 12.54 24.33 -6.07
C ALA A 125 13.63 25.43 -6.10
N GLY A 126 13.93 26.04 -4.95
CA GLY A 126 15.02 26.98 -4.77
C GLY A 126 16.40 26.34 -4.94
N LYS A 127 17.46 27.16 -4.88
CA LYS A 127 18.86 26.72 -4.88
C LYS A 127 19.61 27.40 -3.72
N PRO A 128 19.82 26.73 -2.57
CA PRO A 128 19.31 25.39 -2.24
C PRO A 128 17.77 25.40 -2.06
N PRO A 129 17.09 24.25 -2.28
CA PRO A 129 15.64 24.19 -2.10
C PRO A 129 15.26 24.25 -0.62
N ALA A 130 14.09 24.79 -0.30
CA ALA A 130 13.44 24.57 0.98
C ALA A 130 12.53 23.33 0.90
N ASN A 131 12.53 22.53 1.97
CA ASN A 131 11.60 21.42 2.15
C ASN A 131 10.38 21.90 2.93
N TRP A 132 9.21 21.82 2.31
CA TRP A 132 7.92 22.14 2.93
C TRP A 132 7.16 20.85 3.22
N LEU A 133 6.82 20.63 4.49
CA LEU A 133 6.06 19.46 4.93
C LEU A 133 4.66 19.90 5.31
N LEU A 134 3.64 19.41 4.60
CA LEU A 134 2.25 19.49 5.03
C LEU A 134 2.05 18.50 6.18
N MET A 135 1.81 19.04 7.37
CA MET A 135 1.59 18.29 8.60
C MET A 135 0.11 18.33 8.94
N ARG A 136 -0.50 17.18 9.16
CA ARG A 136 -1.86 17.08 9.72
C ARG A 136 -1.89 16.42 11.09
N ASP A 137 -2.94 16.73 11.84
CA ASP A 137 -3.21 16.04 13.10
C ASP A 137 -3.61 14.56 12.87
N ASN A 138 -3.90 13.85 13.96
CA ASN A 138 -4.34 12.45 13.91
C ASN A 138 -5.86 12.30 14.00
N ARG A 139 -6.62 13.38 13.78
CA ARG A 139 -8.07 13.43 13.90
C ARG A 139 -8.73 13.42 12.53
N ARG A 140 -10.04 13.18 12.56
CA ARG A 140 -10.93 13.29 11.42
C ARG A 140 -12.26 13.92 11.88
N PRO A 141 -12.70 15.06 11.34
CA PRO A 141 -11.99 15.85 10.32
C PRO A 141 -10.63 16.35 10.82
N GLY A 142 -9.65 16.45 9.92
CA GLY A 142 -8.26 16.75 10.25
C GLY A 142 -7.84 18.14 9.82
N SER A 143 -7.12 18.84 10.70
CA SER A 143 -6.51 20.14 10.38
C SER A 143 -5.05 19.98 9.97
N ALA A 144 -4.57 20.87 9.09
CA ALA A 144 -3.21 20.84 8.57
C ALA A 144 -2.54 22.21 8.41
N TYR A 145 -1.22 22.22 8.36
CA TYR A 145 -0.40 23.38 8.06
C TYR A 145 0.91 22.93 7.42
N PHE A 146 1.57 23.80 6.66
CA PHE A 146 2.94 23.51 6.23
C PHE A 146 3.96 23.96 7.27
N VAL A 147 5.06 23.23 7.38
CA VAL A 147 6.28 23.66 8.07
C VAL A 147 7.45 23.58 7.09
N GLY A 148 8.20 24.67 6.98
CA GLY A 148 9.34 24.78 6.07
C GLY A 148 10.67 24.59 6.79
N TYR A 149 11.60 23.88 6.13
CA TYR A 149 12.97 23.72 6.58
C TYR A 149 13.94 24.02 5.44
N ASP A 150 14.98 24.79 5.73
CA ASP A 150 16.09 24.98 4.81
C ASP A 150 16.85 23.66 4.63
N THR A 151 17.10 23.22 3.39
CA THR A 151 17.69 21.89 3.15
C THR A 151 19.15 21.80 3.56
N VAL A 152 19.88 22.91 3.68
CA VAL A 152 21.31 22.92 4.01
C VAL A 152 21.50 23.03 5.52
N SER A 153 21.05 24.13 6.12
CA SER A 153 21.17 24.42 7.55
C SER A 153 20.25 23.57 8.41
N LYS A 154 19.22 22.94 7.83
CA LYS A 154 18.13 22.25 8.53
C LYS A 154 17.35 23.16 9.49
N SER A 155 17.55 24.48 9.39
CA SER A 155 16.85 25.45 10.20
C SER A 155 15.39 25.56 9.75
N LYS A 156 14.51 25.84 10.71
CA LYS A 156 13.08 26.04 10.44
C LYS A 156 12.87 27.41 9.83
N LEU A 157 12.20 27.47 8.68
CA LEU A 157 11.85 28.71 7.98
C LEU A 157 10.59 29.36 8.56
N GLY A 158 9.59 28.54 8.90
CA GLY A 158 8.32 29.00 9.45
C GLY A 158 7.20 28.01 9.19
N TYR A 159 5.97 28.48 9.32
CA TYR A 159 4.75 27.71 9.11
C TYR A 159 3.81 28.46 8.16
N ILE A 160 3.11 27.74 7.27
CA ILE A 160 2.09 28.34 6.39
C ILE A 160 0.73 27.76 6.78
N GLY A 161 -0.20 28.64 7.14
CA GLY A 161 -1.64 28.37 7.28
C GLY A 161 -2.44 29.18 6.27
N ARG A 162 -3.75 29.33 6.48
CA ARG A 162 -4.66 30.09 5.60
C ARG A 162 -4.24 31.55 5.39
N GLN A 163 -3.53 32.14 6.36
CA GLN A 163 -3.06 33.53 6.34
C GLN A 163 -1.62 33.71 5.81
N GLY A 164 -1.01 32.65 5.24
CA GLY A 164 0.38 32.70 4.75
C GLY A 164 1.43 32.35 5.81
N LEU A 165 2.66 32.82 5.60
CA LEU A 165 3.82 32.50 6.46
C LEU A 165 3.75 33.15 7.85
N ARG A 166 4.06 32.35 8.88
CA ARG A 166 4.19 32.80 10.27
C ARG A 166 5.38 32.11 10.97
N PRO A 167 5.97 32.71 12.01
CA PRO A 167 7.07 32.10 12.76
C PRO A 167 6.61 30.98 13.74
N THR A 168 5.32 30.94 14.07
CA THR A 168 4.70 29.97 14.99
C THR A 168 3.65 29.12 14.29
N ILE A 169 3.31 27.97 14.87
CA ILE A 169 2.23 27.11 14.36
C ILE A 169 0.93 27.95 14.27
N PRO A 170 0.21 27.93 13.13
CA PRO A 170 -1.06 28.63 13.00
C PRO A 170 -2.07 28.12 14.03
N PRO A 171 -2.89 28.98 14.64
CA PRO A 171 -4.01 28.54 15.48
C PRO A 171 -4.98 27.69 14.66
N ALA A 172 -5.79 26.86 15.33
CA ALA A 172 -6.58 25.81 14.67
C ALA A 172 -7.56 26.34 13.61
N ASP A 173 -8.12 27.54 13.81
CA ASP A 173 -9.00 28.25 12.89
C ASP A 173 -8.27 28.84 11.67
N GLU A 174 -6.95 28.99 11.74
CA GLU A 174 -6.10 29.38 10.61
C GLU A 174 -5.43 28.19 9.90
N GLN A 175 -5.57 26.97 10.42
CA GLN A 175 -5.08 25.75 9.76
C GLN A 175 -6.02 25.33 8.63
N PHE A 176 -5.51 24.64 7.61
CA PHE A 176 -6.31 24.09 6.53
C PHE A 176 -7.19 22.94 7.04
N ASP A 177 -8.42 22.85 6.56
CA ASP A 177 -9.37 21.78 6.83
C ASP A 177 -9.28 20.72 5.73
N LEU A 178 -8.75 19.56 6.07
CA LEU A 178 -8.63 18.43 5.13
C LEU A 178 -9.85 17.48 5.19
N GLY A 179 -10.85 17.80 6.00
CA GLY A 179 -11.99 16.93 6.25
C GLY A 179 -11.56 15.54 6.72
N ASP A 180 -12.27 14.51 6.27
CA ASP A 180 -11.95 13.11 6.57
C ASP A 180 -10.79 12.53 5.73
N GLN A 181 -10.17 13.28 4.83
CA GLN A 181 -9.19 12.71 3.89
C GLN A 181 -7.83 12.42 4.55
N THR A 182 -7.02 11.57 3.92
CA THR A 182 -5.63 11.26 4.33
C THR A 182 -4.59 11.91 3.45
N LEU A 183 -3.33 11.96 3.91
CA LEU A 183 -2.16 12.26 3.06
C LEU A 183 -1.51 10.96 2.64
N SER A 184 -2.14 10.25 1.71
CA SER A 184 -1.67 8.97 1.17
C SER A 184 -1.68 9.01 -0.34
N TRP A 185 -0.97 8.08 -0.96
CA TRP A 185 -1.02 7.93 -2.40
C TRP A 185 -2.46 7.68 -2.87
N GLY A 186 -2.98 8.58 -3.71
CA GLY A 186 -4.35 8.53 -4.24
C GLY A 186 -5.39 9.34 -3.46
N SER A 187 -5.18 9.69 -2.19
CA SER A 187 -6.14 10.49 -1.39
C SER A 187 -5.99 12.00 -1.61
N ASN A 188 -5.53 12.39 -2.80
CA ASN A 188 -4.84 13.64 -3.14
C ASN A 188 -5.59 14.92 -2.74
N VAL A 189 -5.60 15.30 -1.47
CA VAL A 189 -6.00 16.66 -1.04
C VAL A 189 -4.95 17.72 -1.35
N LEU A 190 -3.82 17.29 -1.91
CA LEU A 190 -2.64 18.09 -2.23
C LEU A 190 -2.23 17.76 -3.67
N ALA A 191 -2.04 18.78 -4.50
CA ALA A 191 -1.66 18.62 -5.90
C ALA A 191 -0.56 19.61 -6.30
N THR A 192 0.42 19.13 -7.05
CA THR A 192 1.48 19.94 -7.67
C THR A 192 2.02 19.17 -8.88
N VAL A 193 2.79 19.85 -9.74
CA VAL A 193 3.51 19.21 -10.85
C VAL A 193 4.75 18.45 -10.39
N LEU A 194 5.22 18.72 -9.16
CA LEU A 194 6.31 17.97 -8.56
C LEU A 194 5.83 16.64 -7.98
N TYR A 195 6.77 15.71 -7.86
CA TYR A 195 6.52 14.48 -7.11
C TYR A 195 6.35 14.81 -5.61
N ILE A 196 5.16 14.55 -5.09
CA ILE A 196 4.85 14.63 -3.65
C ILE A 196 5.41 13.38 -2.98
N ASN A 197 6.22 13.57 -1.94
CA ASN A 197 6.70 12.45 -1.14
C ASN A 197 5.83 12.28 0.11
N TYR A 198 5.14 11.15 0.22
CA TYR A 198 4.34 10.82 1.40
C TYR A 198 5.23 10.20 2.48
N GLY A 199 5.17 10.75 3.70
CA GLY A 199 6.02 10.32 4.81
C GLY A 199 7.49 10.79 4.76
N GLY A 200 7.86 11.72 3.86
CA GLY A 200 9.24 12.17 3.71
C GLY A 200 9.41 13.54 3.06
N SER A 201 10.66 13.94 2.80
CA SER A 201 11.01 15.18 2.09
C SER A 201 10.72 15.09 0.60
N GLY A 202 10.31 16.19 -0.02
CA GLY A 202 10.05 16.25 -1.46
C GLY A 202 11.27 15.88 -2.30
N ASN A 203 11.02 15.46 -3.55
CA ASN A 203 12.09 15.14 -4.48
C ASN A 203 12.68 16.44 -5.09
N HIS A 204 14.01 16.55 -5.14
CA HIS A 204 14.71 17.75 -5.62
C HIS A 204 15.16 17.68 -7.09
N TYR A 205 14.92 16.56 -7.78
CA TYR A 205 15.48 16.32 -9.12
C TYR A 205 14.77 17.08 -10.25
N TYR A 206 13.71 17.84 -9.99
CA TYR A 206 13.03 18.58 -11.05
C TYR A 206 13.79 19.87 -11.38
N THR A 207 14.31 19.97 -12.60
CA THR A 207 14.92 21.19 -13.12
C THR A 207 13.80 22.15 -13.55
N ALA A 208 13.78 23.35 -12.97
CA ALA A 208 12.76 24.39 -13.17
C ALA A 208 12.65 24.96 -14.60
N ALA A 209 13.31 24.35 -15.60
CA ALA A 209 13.57 24.93 -16.91
C ALA A 209 12.33 25.14 -17.81
N LYS A 210 11.13 24.68 -17.41
CA LYS A 210 9.93 24.67 -18.27
C LYS A 210 8.75 25.53 -17.80
N SER A 211 8.90 26.29 -16.70
CA SER A 211 7.80 27.09 -16.16
C SER A 211 7.58 28.45 -16.86
N GLU A 212 8.45 28.85 -17.80
CA GLU A 212 8.48 30.24 -18.27
C GLU A 212 7.43 30.58 -19.35
N ASP A 213 6.76 29.59 -19.94
CA ASP A 213 5.87 29.84 -21.08
C ASP A 213 4.40 30.15 -20.70
N GLY A 214 4.11 30.32 -19.40
CA GLY A 214 2.77 30.63 -18.88
C GLY A 214 1.74 29.51 -19.06
N ARG A 215 2.10 28.39 -19.69
CA ARG A 215 1.24 27.22 -19.93
C ARG A 215 1.45 26.14 -18.87
N HIS A 216 2.65 26.10 -18.32
CA HIS A 216 3.03 25.15 -17.28
C HIS A 216 3.01 25.81 -15.90
N LEU A 217 2.42 25.09 -14.94
CA LEU A 217 2.51 25.43 -13.53
C LEU A 217 3.96 25.46 -13.05
N ALA A 218 4.31 26.50 -12.30
CA ALA A 218 5.59 26.54 -11.62
C ALA A 218 5.68 25.43 -10.55
N PRO A 219 6.85 24.77 -10.41
CA PRO A 219 7.01 23.61 -9.54
C PRO A 219 6.82 23.92 -8.04
N TRP A 220 6.96 25.17 -7.62
CA TRP A 220 6.72 25.62 -6.25
C TRP A 220 5.27 26.01 -5.96
N ILE A 221 4.38 25.90 -6.97
CA ILE A 221 2.95 26.10 -6.77
C ILE A 221 2.32 24.79 -6.34
N VAL A 222 1.55 24.88 -5.27
CA VAL A 222 0.82 23.79 -4.66
C VAL A 222 -0.66 24.16 -4.60
N PHE A 223 -1.52 23.19 -4.86
CA PHE A 223 -2.95 23.30 -4.66
C PHE A 223 -3.35 22.40 -3.49
N LEU A 224 -4.29 22.87 -2.67
CA LEU A 224 -4.74 22.16 -1.47
C LEU A 224 -6.27 22.26 -1.33
N CYS A 225 -6.92 21.15 -0.96
CA CYS A 225 -8.31 21.18 -0.47
C CYS A 225 -8.34 21.80 0.93
N ASP A 226 -9.13 22.86 1.12
CA ASP A 226 -9.44 23.46 2.41
C ASP A 226 -10.96 23.53 2.59
N GLY A 227 -11.55 22.44 3.09
CA GLY A 227 -13.00 22.21 3.05
C GLY A 227 -13.48 22.20 1.59
N GLU A 228 -14.40 23.10 1.26
CA GLU A 228 -14.93 23.29 -0.10
C GLU A 228 -14.11 24.27 -0.95
N VAL A 229 -13.02 24.82 -0.40
CA VAL A 229 -12.18 25.79 -1.13
C VAL A 229 -10.91 25.13 -1.64
N VAL A 230 -10.68 25.19 -2.95
CA VAL A 230 -9.37 24.91 -3.53
C VAL A 230 -8.48 26.13 -3.30
N ARG A 231 -7.38 25.95 -2.58
CA ARG A 231 -6.39 27.00 -2.37
C ARG A 231 -5.18 26.83 -3.26
N ARG A 232 -4.71 27.94 -3.81
CA ARG A 232 -3.38 28.05 -4.44
C ARG A 232 -2.39 28.56 -3.40
N ILE A 233 -1.30 27.83 -3.25
CA ILE A 233 -0.22 28.11 -2.30
C ILE A 233 1.06 28.29 -3.12
N ASP A 234 1.66 29.47 -3.02
CA ASP A 234 2.99 29.71 -3.57
C ASP A 234 4.02 29.47 -2.47
N LEU A 235 4.80 28.39 -2.57
CA LEU A 235 5.79 28.03 -1.54
C LEU A 235 7.01 28.95 -1.51
N ARG A 236 7.24 29.75 -2.55
CA ARG A 236 8.38 30.67 -2.64
C ARG A 236 8.03 32.05 -2.10
N ASP A 237 6.85 32.54 -2.47
CA ASP A 237 6.30 33.79 -1.94
C ASP A 237 5.57 33.59 -0.61
N HIS A 238 5.39 32.33 -0.20
CA HIS A 238 4.65 31.89 0.97
C HIS A 238 3.22 32.44 1.07
N SER A 239 2.61 32.69 -0.09
CA SER A 239 1.27 33.26 -0.19
C SER A 239 0.22 32.18 -0.36
N VAL A 240 -0.96 32.41 0.22
CA VAL A 240 -2.10 31.50 0.15
C VAL A 240 -3.30 32.29 -0.37
N ARG A 241 -3.93 31.80 -1.43
CA ARG A 241 -5.09 32.45 -2.05
C ARG A 241 -6.18 31.42 -2.37
N PRO A 242 -7.46 31.76 -2.20
CA PRO A 242 -8.53 30.93 -2.75
C PRO A 242 -8.43 30.95 -4.29
N LEU A 243 -8.59 29.80 -4.93
CA LEU A 243 -8.65 29.66 -6.38
C LEU A 243 -10.09 29.43 -6.84
N ALA A 244 -10.79 28.51 -6.17
CA ALA A 244 -12.15 28.10 -6.51
C ALA A 244 -12.88 27.60 -5.25
N GLU A 245 -14.19 27.76 -5.22
CA GLU A 245 -15.09 27.15 -4.23
C GLU A 245 -15.91 26.08 -4.95
N ILE A 246 -15.89 24.86 -4.42
CA ILE A 246 -16.44 23.65 -5.05
C ILE A 246 -17.16 22.84 -3.98
N GLU A 247 -18.48 22.75 -4.12
CA GLU A 247 -19.32 21.99 -3.21
C GLU A 247 -18.97 20.50 -3.24
N ASN A 248 -18.90 19.86 -2.06
CA ASN A 248 -18.57 18.44 -1.89
C ASN A 248 -17.20 18.04 -2.47
N LEU A 249 -16.20 18.91 -2.36
CA LEU A 249 -14.82 18.64 -2.78
C LEU A 249 -14.21 17.48 -1.98
N LEU A 250 -13.73 16.44 -2.68
CA LEU A 250 -13.13 15.25 -2.06
C LEU A 250 -11.62 15.17 -2.28
N ALA A 251 -11.14 15.49 -3.48
CA ALA A 251 -9.73 15.40 -3.84
C ALA A 251 -9.40 16.34 -5.01
N ILE A 252 -8.11 16.60 -5.23
CA ILE A 252 -7.57 17.40 -6.32
C ILE A 252 -6.32 16.74 -6.94
N GLY A 253 -6.03 17.03 -8.20
CA GLY A 253 -4.86 16.50 -8.89
C GLY A 253 -4.49 17.39 -10.08
N VAL A 254 -3.22 17.34 -10.51
CA VAL A 254 -2.81 18.01 -11.75
C VAL A 254 -2.81 17.00 -12.88
N ALA A 255 -3.42 17.37 -14.01
CA ALA A 255 -3.37 16.61 -15.25
C ALA A 255 -2.83 17.47 -16.40
N GLY A 256 -2.21 16.82 -17.38
CA GLY A 256 -1.91 17.44 -18.66
C GLY A 256 -3.15 17.42 -19.55
N GLN A 257 -3.35 18.47 -20.34
CA GLN A 257 -4.37 18.54 -21.39
C GLN A 257 -3.72 18.93 -22.72
N PRO A 258 -4.09 18.31 -23.85
CA PRO A 258 -3.66 18.75 -25.17
C PRO A 258 -4.16 20.17 -25.46
N VAL A 259 -3.32 21.05 -26.01
CA VAL A 259 -3.77 22.34 -26.54
C VAL A 259 -4.72 22.09 -27.73
N SER A 260 -5.83 22.84 -27.78
CA SER A 260 -6.81 22.69 -28.85
C SER A 260 -6.23 23.18 -30.19
N ASN A 261 -6.70 22.62 -31.31
CA ASN A 261 -6.23 23.07 -32.63
C ASN A 261 -6.63 24.53 -32.92
N ALA A 262 -7.73 25.02 -32.32
CA ALA A 262 -8.18 26.40 -32.46
C ALA A 262 -7.21 27.39 -31.79
N GLU A 263 -6.67 27.06 -30.62
CA GLU A 263 -5.66 27.91 -29.95
C GLU A 263 -4.33 27.91 -30.71
N ARG A 264 -4.04 26.87 -31.50
CA ARG A 264 -2.80 26.78 -32.29
C ARG A 264 -2.80 27.74 -33.48
N SER A 265 -3.94 27.97 -34.13
CA SER A 265 -4.00 28.87 -35.28
C SER A 265 -3.69 30.32 -34.92
N ASP A 266 -3.96 30.73 -33.68
CA ASP A 266 -3.67 32.09 -33.22
C ASP A 266 -2.17 32.31 -33.01
N GLU A 267 -1.41 31.26 -32.63
CA GLU A 267 0.04 31.32 -32.44
C GLU A 267 0.79 31.29 -33.78
N GLU A 268 0.36 30.46 -34.75
CA GLU A 268 0.98 30.38 -36.09
C GLU A 268 0.73 31.64 -36.95
N THR A 269 -0.20 32.51 -36.56
CA THR A 269 -0.45 33.80 -37.24
C THR A 269 0.42 34.94 -36.68
N SER A 270 1.13 34.73 -35.57
CA SER A 270 2.13 35.68 -35.08
C SER A 270 3.36 35.66 -35.98
N GLU A 271 3.87 36.86 -36.31
CA GLU A 271 4.73 37.16 -37.47
C GLU A 271 5.75 36.07 -37.85
N PRO A 272 5.86 35.71 -39.15
CA PRO A 272 6.90 34.79 -39.60
C PRO A 272 8.25 35.31 -39.15
N GLU A 273 8.99 34.50 -38.37
CA GLU A 273 10.35 34.82 -37.97
C GLU A 273 11.10 35.34 -39.20
N PRO A 274 11.75 36.52 -39.12
CA PRO A 274 12.48 37.06 -40.25
C PRO A 274 13.50 36.00 -40.70
N PRO A 275 13.72 35.80 -42.02
CA PRO A 275 14.57 34.74 -42.55
C PRO A 275 16.02 34.93 -42.09
N GLY A 276 16.31 34.43 -40.89
CA GLY A 276 17.61 34.45 -40.25
C GLY A 276 18.40 33.23 -40.69
N GLU A 277 19.27 33.46 -41.67
CA GLU A 277 20.55 32.78 -41.91
C GLU A 277 20.65 31.35 -41.32
N GLN A 278 20.13 30.37 -42.06
CA GLN A 278 20.30 28.94 -41.78
C GLN A 278 21.81 28.60 -41.77
N SER A 279 22.42 28.60 -40.59
CA SER A 279 23.81 28.20 -40.41
C SER A 279 23.93 26.70 -40.74
N SER A 280 24.69 26.41 -41.78
CA SER A 280 25.05 25.08 -42.27
C SER A 280 25.97 24.35 -41.28
N ARG A 281 25.42 23.80 -40.20
CA ARG A 281 26.16 22.82 -39.37
C ARG A 281 25.96 21.41 -39.93
N GLY A 282 27.01 20.91 -40.55
CA GLY A 282 27.11 19.58 -41.16
C GLY A 282 26.75 18.45 -40.20
N ARG A 283 25.75 17.68 -40.60
CA ARG A 283 25.33 16.44 -39.95
C ARG A 283 26.10 15.29 -40.61
N SER A 284 27.12 14.76 -39.95
CA SER A 284 27.85 13.57 -40.41
C SER A 284 26.96 12.34 -40.29
N GLY A 285 26.68 11.69 -41.42
CA GLY A 285 25.89 10.46 -41.48
C GLY A 285 26.65 9.25 -40.95
N PHE A 286 26.01 8.52 -40.05
CA PHE A 286 26.33 7.12 -39.77
C PHE A 286 25.06 6.33 -40.06
N GLN A 287 24.99 5.69 -41.24
CA GLN A 287 23.91 4.79 -41.62
C GLN A 287 24.36 3.35 -41.35
N LEU A 288 23.64 2.67 -40.47
CA LEU A 288 23.75 1.23 -40.25
C LEU A 288 22.65 0.54 -41.07
N THR A 289 23.05 -0.13 -42.13
CA THR A 289 22.19 -0.93 -43.00
C THR A 289 22.05 -2.34 -42.41
N SER A 290 20.87 -2.71 -41.93
CA SER A 290 20.54 -4.12 -41.67
C SER A 290 19.16 -4.48 -42.23
N MET A 291 19.20 -5.44 -43.16
CA MET A 291 18.15 -6.32 -43.70
C MET A 291 16.68 -6.00 -43.37
N GLN A 292 15.96 -5.50 -44.38
CA GLN A 292 14.50 -5.40 -44.42
C GLN A 292 13.89 -6.68 -45.02
N GLY A 293 13.17 -7.44 -44.20
CA GLY A 293 12.09 -8.31 -44.66
C GLY A 293 10.81 -7.47 -44.74
N THR A 294 10.17 -7.45 -45.91
CA THR A 294 8.98 -6.66 -46.21
C THR A 294 7.75 -7.19 -45.45
N LEU A 295 7.58 -6.77 -44.20
CA LEU A 295 6.27 -6.76 -43.54
C LEU A 295 5.54 -5.50 -44.02
N GLN A 296 4.40 -5.68 -44.67
CA GLN A 296 3.43 -4.59 -44.86
C GLN A 296 2.88 -4.19 -43.49
N ILE A 297 3.60 -3.27 -42.83
CA ILE A 297 3.15 -2.61 -41.63
C ILE A 297 2.01 -1.68 -42.07
N PHE A 298 0.80 -1.92 -41.57
CA PHE A 298 -0.27 -0.93 -41.62
C PHE A 298 0.29 0.36 -41.01
N ALA A 299 0.50 1.38 -41.82
CA ALA A 299 1.03 2.66 -41.38
C ALA A 299 -0.03 3.34 -40.50
N ALA A 300 0.00 3.06 -39.20
CA ALA A 300 -0.67 3.89 -38.23
C ALA A 300 -0.15 5.32 -38.41
N SER A 301 -1.06 6.29 -38.45
CA SER A 301 -0.69 7.71 -38.49
C SER A 301 0.31 7.97 -37.36
N PRO A 302 1.46 8.61 -37.63
CA PRO A 302 2.44 8.90 -36.60
C PRO A 302 1.78 9.76 -35.52
N VAL A 303 1.90 9.32 -34.26
CA VAL A 303 1.44 10.10 -33.09
C VAL A 303 2.18 11.43 -33.12
N ASP A 304 1.45 12.55 -33.05
CA ASP A 304 2.05 13.90 -33.08
C ASP A 304 2.73 14.20 -31.73
N ALA A 305 3.96 13.70 -31.60
CA ALA A 305 4.81 13.84 -30.43
C ALA A 305 5.11 15.31 -30.06
N LYS A 306 4.84 16.28 -30.96
CA LYS A 306 5.12 17.71 -30.74
C LYS A 306 3.93 18.49 -30.22
N ARG A 307 2.79 17.84 -29.94
CA ARG A 307 1.60 18.55 -29.46
C ARG A 307 1.89 19.18 -28.10
N LYS A 308 1.75 20.50 -28.04
CA LYS A 308 1.87 21.27 -26.79
C LYS A 308 0.77 20.83 -25.82
N THR A 309 1.11 20.77 -24.54
CA THR A 309 0.17 20.46 -23.45
C THR A 309 0.09 21.65 -22.50
N VAL A 310 -1.03 21.76 -21.80
CA VAL A 310 -1.26 22.73 -20.72
C VAL A 310 -1.64 21.98 -19.45
N HIS A 311 -1.35 22.55 -18.28
CA HIS A 311 -1.78 21.95 -17.02
C HIS A 311 -3.22 22.33 -16.69
N ARG A 312 -3.97 21.36 -16.17
CA ARG A 312 -5.30 21.53 -15.58
C ARG A 312 -5.29 20.96 -14.18
N LEU A 313 -5.99 21.66 -13.28
CA LEU A 313 -6.27 21.14 -11.96
C LEU A 313 -7.62 20.41 -12.04
N LEU A 314 -7.64 19.12 -11.71
CA LEU A 314 -8.85 18.32 -11.66
C LEU A 314 -9.27 18.18 -10.20
N ALA A 315 -10.51 18.55 -9.89
CA ALA A 315 -11.12 18.40 -8.57
C ALA A 315 -12.20 17.32 -8.62
N ARG A 316 -12.06 16.27 -7.81
CA ARG A 316 -13.07 15.22 -7.66
C ARG A 316 -14.09 15.62 -6.60
N CYS A 317 -15.36 15.59 -6.98
CA CYS A 317 -16.50 15.67 -6.07
C CYS A 317 -17.18 14.29 -5.94
N ALA A 318 -18.27 14.20 -5.18
CA ALA A 318 -19.03 12.96 -5.03
C ALA A 318 -19.68 12.47 -6.33
N ASP A 319 -20.11 13.40 -7.19
CA ASP A 319 -20.95 13.14 -8.36
C ASP A 319 -20.41 13.72 -9.67
N ARG A 320 -19.28 14.44 -9.63
CA ARG A 320 -18.67 15.10 -10.79
C ARG A 320 -17.16 15.30 -10.62
N ILE A 321 -16.50 15.63 -11.73
CA ILE A 321 -15.12 16.13 -11.76
C ILE A 321 -15.15 17.56 -12.31
N VAL A 322 -14.45 18.47 -11.65
CA VAL A 322 -14.32 19.86 -12.09
C VAL A 322 -12.90 20.07 -12.62
N ALA A 323 -12.75 20.37 -13.90
CA ALA A 323 -11.49 20.81 -14.48
C ALA A 323 -11.36 22.33 -14.34
N ILE A 324 -10.33 22.76 -13.62
CA ILE A 324 -10.05 24.15 -13.29
C ILE A 324 -8.79 24.57 -14.05
N ASN A 325 -8.87 25.69 -14.75
CA ASN A 325 -7.68 26.36 -15.25
C ASN A 325 -6.98 27.05 -14.06
N PRO A 326 -5.76 26.65 -13.70
CA PRO A 326 -5.13 27.14 -12.49
C PRO A 326 -4.63 28.60 -12.58
N PHE A 327 -4.70 29.21 -13.76
CA PHE A 327 -4.21 30.57 -14.00
C PHE A 327 -5.30 31.63 -13.85
N ASP A 328 -6.50 31.36 -14.37
CA ASP A 328 -7.64 32.29 -14.35
C ASP A 328 -8.82 31.79 -13.48
N GLY A 329 -8.76 30.55 -12.99
CA GLY A 329 -9.81 29.94 -12.16
C GLY A 329 -11.07 29.51 -12.93
N THR A 330 -11.07 29.57 -14.26
CA THR A 330 -12.20 29.09 -15.07
C THR A 330 -12.43 27.60 -14.85
N GLN A 331 -13.69 27.18 -14.81
CA GLN A 331 -14.08 25.82 -14.44
C GLN A 331 -14.93 25.17 -15.54
N ARG A 332 -14.79 23.85 -15.68
CA ARG A 332 -15.64 22.99 -16.50
C ARG A 332 -16.01 21.76 -15.70
N GLU A 333 -17.28 21.40 -15.69
CA GLU A 333 -17.79 20.27 -14.92
C GLU A 333 -18.06 19.06 -15.82
N PHE A 334 -17.80 17.88 -15.28
CA PHE A 334 -18.02 16.59 -15.92
C PHE A 334 -18.77 15.69 -14.95
N LEU A 335 -20.05 15.41 -15.23
CA LEU A 335 -20.85 14.53 -14.38
C LEU A 335 -20.24 13.12 -14.37
N LEU A 336 -20.23 12.48 -13.20
CA LEU A 336 -19.81 11.10 -13.06
C LEU A 336 -21.03 10.16 -13.11
N PRO A 337 -21.04 9.16 -14.00
CA PRO A 337 -21.94 8.02 -13.91
C PRO A 337 -21.97 7.45 -12.50
N GLU A 338 -23.14 7.01 -12.05
CA GLU A 338 -23.35 6.48 -10.70
C GLU A 338 -22.35 5.36 -10.34
N GLU A 339 -22.08 4.49 -11.30
CA GLU A 339 -21.10 3.39 -11.20
C GLU A 339 -19.65 3.83 -10.96
N LEU A 340 -19.28 5.07 -11.28
CA LEU A 340 -17.93 5.61 -11.08
C LEU A 340 -17.77 6.42 -9.79
N ARG A 341 -18.87 6.90 -9.19
CA ARG A 341 -18.86 7.79 -8.02
C ARG A 341 -18.08 7.19 -6.85
N GLN A 342 -18.20 5.88 -6.69
CA GLN A 342 -17.63 5.11 -5.57
C GLN A 342 -16.39 4.29 -5.95
N ARG A 343 -15.78 4.52 -7.12
CA ARG A 343 -14.58 3.78 -7.57
C ARG A 343 -13.32 4.62 -7.43
N SER A 344 -12.17 3.95 -7.36
CA SER A 344 -10.88 4.60 -7.61
C SER A 344 -10.76 4.92 -9.11
N LEU A 345 -10.31 6.13 -9.43
CA LEU A 345 -10.26 6.67 -10.79
C LEU A 345 -8.85 7.18 -11.09
N THR A 346 -8.34 6.93 -12.30
CA THR A 346 -7.21 7.67 -12.86
C THR A 346 -7.75 8.49 -14.03
N VAL A 347 -7.61 9.81 -13.96
CA VAL A 347 -8.29 10.74 -14.85
C VAL A 347 -7.30 11.53 -15.68
N TYR A 348 -7.52 11.53 -16.98
CA TYR A 348 -6.78 12.29 -17.97
C TYR A 348 -7.71 13.35 -18.59
N SER A 349 -7.20 14.56 -18.78
CA SER A 349 -7.90 15.59 -19.54
C SER A 349 -7.49 15.46 -21.00
N VAL A 350 -8.42 15.04 -21.87
CA VAL A 350 -8.15 14.85 -23.30
C VAL A 350 -8.75 16.00 -24.12
N ALA A 351 -8.51 16.02 -25.44
CA ALA A 351 -9.07 17.03 -26.32
C ALA A 351 -10.61 16.95 -26.43
N ASP A 352 -11.21 17.99 -27.00
CA ASP A 352 -12.65 18.09 -27.29
C ASP A 352 -13.55 18.00 -26.06
N ASP A 353 -13.15 18.61 -24.94
CA ASP A 353 -13.95 18.68 -23.72
C ASP A 353 -14.43 17.31 -23.23
N ARG A 354 -13.49 16.35 -23.18
CA ARG A 354 -13.71 15.01 -22.68
C ARG A 354 -12.70 14.66 -21.60
N LEU A 355 -13.12 13.78 -20.69
CA LEU A 355 -12.20 13.09 -19.78
C LEU A 355 -12.03 11.65 -20.24
N LEU A 356 -10.80 11.16 -20.16
CA LEU A 356 -10.51 9.73 -20.21
C LEU A 356 -10.33 9.25 -18.78
N ILE A 357 -11.21 8.38 -18.32
CA ILE A 357 -11.17 7.76 -17.01
C ILE A 357 -10.70 6.33 -17.16
N GLN A 358 -9.67 5.98 -16.39
CA GLN A 358 -9.22 4.61 -16.19
C GLN A 358 -9.68 4.12 -14.82
N THR A 359 -10.24 2.92 -14.78
CA THR A 359 -10.56 2.19 -13.54
C THR A 359 -10.15 0.72 -13.65
N THR A 360 -10.07 -0.01 -12.54
CA THR A 360 -9.73 -1.44 -12.51
C THR A 360 -10.99 -2.25 -12.22
N SER A 361 -11.40 -3.13 -13.13
CA SER A 361 -12.58 -3.99 -12.93
C SER A 361 -12.29 -5.40 -12.43
N GLY A 362 -11.02 -5.76 -12.34
CA GLY A 362 -10.62 -7.03 -11.75
C GLY A 362 -9.21 -7.44 -12.15
N TYR A 363 -8.96 -8.73 -12.04
CA TYR A 363 -7.70 -9.36 -12.38
C TYR A 363 -7.93 -10.55 -13.31
N TRP A 364 -6.96 -10.80 -14.18
CA TRP A 364 -6.86 -12.00 -15.00
C TRP A 364 -5.61 -12.79 -14.58
N GLU A 365 -5.35 -13.94 -15.21
CA GLU A 365 -4.27 -14.85 -14.80
C GLU A 365 -2.88 -14.21 -14.74
N GLN A 366 -2.64 -13.14 -15.49
CA GLN A 366 -1.32 -12.50 -15.60
C GLN A 366 -1.30 -11.00 -15.22
N GLY A 367 -2.40 -10.41 -14.73
CA GLY A 367 -2.38 -9.04 -14.22
C GLY A 367 -3.78 -8.43 -13.99
N SER A 368 -3.90 -7.11 -14.15
CA SER A 368 -5.16 -6.38 -13.96
C SER A 368 -5.96 -6.19 -15.24
N VAL A 369 -7.27 -6.00 -15.10
CA VAL A 369 -8.16 -5.58 -16.19
C VAL A 369 -8.49 -4.10 -16.00
N ALA A 370 -7.99 -3.27 -16.90
CA ALA A 370 -8.26 -1.84 -16.94
C ALA A 370 -9.46 -1.54 -17.84
N GLU A 371 -10.36 -0.67 -17.38
CA GLU A 371 -11.46 -0.12 -18.16
C GLU A 371 -11.16 1.34 -18.45
N LEU A 372 -11.22 1.69 -19.73
CA LEU A 372 -11.00 3.03 -20.26
C LEU A 372 -12.34 3.59 -20.72
N LEU A 373 -12.75 4.71 -20.15
CA LEU A 373 -14.06 5.34 -20.34
C LEU A 373 -13.85 6.78 -20.81
N TRP A 374 -14.38 7.12 -21.98
CA TRP A 374 -14.41 8.50 -22.46
C TRP A 374 -15.74 9.11 -22.08
N ILE A 375 -15.71 10.10 -21.20
CA ILE A 375 -16.92 10.80 -20.73
C ILE A 375 -16.95 12.22 -21.27
N ASP A 376 -18.14 12.69 -21.65
CA ASP A 376 -18.43 14.09 -21.94
C ASP A 376 -18.86 14.84 -20.66
N GLN A 377 -19.24 16.12 -20.79
CA GLN A 377 -19.61 16.98 -19.66
C GLN A 377 -20.89 16.50 -18.97
N GLU A 378 -21.83 15.94 -19.73
CA GLU A 378 -23.07 15.37 -19.23
C GLU A 378 -22.88 14.01 -18.55
N GLY A 379 -21.65 13.48 -18.54
CA GLY A 379 -21.30 12.20 -17.94
C GLY A 379 -21.70 11.00 -18.78
N LYS A 380 -22.03 11.19 -20.06
CA LYS A 380 -22.33 10.08 -20.96
C LYS A 380 -21.03 9.43 -21.42
N ILE A 381 -20.98 8.10 -21.28
CA ILE A 381 -19.87 7.29 -21.78
C ILE A 381 -19.98 7.21 -23.31
N THR A 382 -19.09 7.92 -24.00
CA THR A 382 -19.04 7.99 -25.47
C THR A 382 -18.25 6.85 -26.09
N ARG A 383 -17.28 6.29 -25.34
CA ARG A 383 -16.46 5.14 -25.73
C ARG A 383 -16.05 4.38 -24.47
N GLN A 384 -16.02 3.05 -24.57
CA GLN A 384 -15.53 2.17 -23.53
C GLN A 384 -14.61 1.12 -24.14
N VAL A 385 -13.44 0.91 -23.53
CA VAL A 385 -12.49 -0.13 -23.93
C VAL A 385 -11.99 -0.87 -22.70
N THR A 386 -11.94 -2.19 -22.77
CA THR A 386 -11.37 -3.04 -21.72
C THR A 386 -10.02 -3.56 -22.17
N GLN A 387 -8.98 -3.31 -21.38
CA GLN A 387 -7.62 -3.72 -21.65
C GLN A 387 -7.12 -4.67 -20.56
N ARG A 388 -6.57 -5.82 -20.96
CA ARG A 388 -5.81 -6.68 -20.06
C ARG A 388 -4.37 -6.17 -20.01
N LEU A 389 -3.90 -5.95 -18.79
CA LEU A 389 -2.53 -5.50 -18.52
C LEU A 389 -1.80 -6.62 -17.78
N ALA A 390 -0.63 -7.01 -18.26
CA ALA A 390 0.26 -7.88 -17.50
C ALA A 390 0.74 -7.15 -16.23
N GLY A 391 0.94 -7.86 -15.12
CA GLY A 391 1.43 -7.23 -13.90
C GLY A 391 1.14 -8.06 -12.66
N TYR A 392 0.98 -7.35 -11.54
CA TYR A 392 0.68 -7.99 -10.27
C TYR A 392 -0.74 -8.57 -10.28
N VAL A 393 -0.84 -9.87 -10.02
CA VAL A 393 -2.09 -10.54 -9.66
C VAL A 393 -2.05 -10.76 -8.16
N PRO A 394 -3.01 -10.21 -7.38
CA PRO A 394 -3.12 -10.53 -5.98
C PRO A 394 -3.29 -12.06 -5.85
N PRO A 395 -2.52 -12.74 -5.00
CA PRO A 395 -2.62 -14.18 -4.90
C PRO A 395 -4.03 -14.55 -4.49
N GLU A 396 -4.58 -15.60 -5.10
CA GLU A 396 -5.90 -16.11 -4.78
C GLU A 396 -6.03 -16.28 -3.26
N PRO A 397 -7.08 -15.73 -2.61
CA PRO A 397 -7.20 -15.73 -1.15
C PRO A 397 -6.98 -17.11 -0.53
N GLY A 398 -7.49 -18.17 -1.16
CA GLY A 398 -7.26 -19.55 -0.73
C GLY A 398 -5.78 -19.95 -0.70
N LYS A 399 -5.00 -19.60 -1.73
CA LYS A 399 -3.56 -19.89 -1.77
C LYS A 399 -2.79 -19.11 -0.71
N GLN A 400 -3.18 -17.84 -0.46
CA GLN A 400 -2.60 -17.06 0.64
C GLN A 400 -2.87 -17.71 1.98
N VAL A 401 -4.12 -18.13 2.23
CA VAL A 401 -4.56 -18.81 3.44
C VAL A 401 -3.75 -20.09 3.66
N PHE A 402 -3.54 -20.92 2.63
CA PHE A 402 -2.67 -22.11 2.72
C PHE A 402 -1.20 -21.76 3.00
N GLY A 403 -0.67 -20.70 2.37
CA GLY A 403 0.69 -20.21 2.64
C GLY A 403 0.85 -19.78 4.09
N ILE A 404 -0.08 -18.97 4.61
CA ILE A 404 -0.11 -18.55 6.01
C ILE A 404 -0.27 -19.76 6.95
N ALA A 405 -1.01 -20.80 6.55
CA ALA A 405 -1.24 -21.98 7.38
C ALA A 405 0.02 -22.82 7.58
N ALA A 406 0.81 -22.97 6.52
CA ALA A 406 2.12 -23.63 6.61
C ALA A 406 3.06 -22.88 7.57
N ILE A 407 2.89 -21.56 7.63
CA ILE A 407 3.68 -20.65 8.46
C ILE A 407 3.20 -20.64 9.91
N VAL A 408 1.89 -20.59 10.17
CA VAL A 408 1.32 -20.55 11.53
C VAL A 408 0.40 -21.75 11.73
N PRO A 409 0.92 -22.98 11.92
CA PRO A 409 0.08 -24.14 12.13
C PRO A 409 -0.38 -24.16 13.59
N SER A 410 -1.31 -23.27 13.97
CA SER A 410 -1.77 -23.09 15.35
C SER A 410 -3.26 -22.81 15.41
N LEU A 411 -4.03 -23.68 16.07
CA LEU A 411 -5.49 -23.61 16.04
C LEU A 411 -6.04 -22.30 16.62
N LEU A 412 -5.49 -21.81 17.74
CA LEU A 412 -6.00 -20.62 18.43
C LEU A 412 -5.81 -19.32 17.61
N PRO A 413 -4.61 -18.99 17.10
CA PRO A 413 -4.44 -17.86 16.18
C PRO A 413 -5.34 -17.93 14.95
N TRP A 414 -5.54 -19.12 14.38
CA TRP A 414 -6.45 -19.31 13.25
C TRP A 414 -7.90 -19.05 13.62
N ALA A 415 -8.36 -19.58 14.74
CA ALA A 415 -9.72 -19.32 15.22
C ALA A 415 -9.95 -17.81 15.44
N ILE A 416 -9.05 -17.11 16.13
CA ILE A 416 -9.14 -15.66 16.34
C ILE A 416 -9.06 -14.91 15.01
N GLY A 417 -8.12 -15.29 14.15
CA GLY A 417 -7.90 -14.67 12.85
C GLY A 417 -9.12 -14.77 11.93
N SER A 418 -9.65 -15.97 11.74
CA SER A 418 -10.77 -16.22 10.82
C SER A 418 -12.13 -15.84 11.38
N THR A 419 -12.30 -15.80 12.71
CA THR A 419 -13.60 -15.45 13.31
C THR A 419 -13.70 -14.00 13.75
N ILE A 420 -12.61 -13.36 14.16
CA ILE A 420 -12.64 -11.99 14.70
C ILE A 420 -11.91 -11.03 13.76
N VAL A 421 -10.63 -11.26 13.50
CA VAL A 421 -9.76 -10.27 12.84
C VAL A 421 -10.12 -10.08 11.37
N ALA A 422 -10.22 -11.16 10.60
CA ALA A 422 -10.49 -11.09 9.16
C ALA A 422 -11.89 -10.53 8.85
N PRO A 423 -12.99 -10.99 9.50
CA PRO A 423 -14.32 -10.41 9.29
C PRO A 423 -14.36 -8.92 9.61
N LEU A 424 -13.76 -8.53 10.74
CA LEU A 424 -13.66 -7.13 11.14
C LEU A 424 -12.86 -6.31 10.14
N ALA A 425 -11.75 -6.83 9.63
CA ALA A 425 -10.93 -6.16 8.63
C ALA A 425 -11.65 -6.01 7.28
N MET A 426 -12.45 -7.00 6.88
CA MET A 426 -13.26 -6.95 5.66
C MET A 426 -14.36 -5.88 5.76
N GLU A 427 -15.07 -5.83 6.88
CA GLU A 427 -16.07 -4.79 7.17
C GLU A 427 -15.42 -3.40 7.26
N GLN A 428 -14.29 -3.30 7.97
CA GLN A 428 -13.49 -2.08 8.09
C GLN A 428 -13.03 -1.51 6.73
N SER A 429 -12.76 -2.39 5.77
CA SER A 429 -12.33 -2.02 4.41
C SER A 429 -13.46 -2.02 3.38
N HIS A 430 -14.72 -2.11 3.84
CA HIS A 430 -15.92 -2.10 2.98
C HIS A 430 -15.93 -3.20 1.90
N GLN A 431 -15.22 -4.31 2.14
CA GLN A 431 -15.25 -5.48 1.26
C GLN A 431 -16.52 -6.31 1.42
N VAL A 432 -17.23 -6.11 2.53
CA VAL A 432 -18.50 -6.75 2.89
C VAL A 432 -19.36 -5.72 3.62
N ASP A 433 -20.68 -5.88 3.56
CA ASP A 433 -21.63 -4.93 4.14
C ASP A 433 -21.68 -4.97 5.67
N ASP A 434 -21.43 -6.15 6.26
CA ASP A 434 -21.46 -6.36 7.71
C ASP A 434 -20.49 -7.45 8.18
N TYR A 435 -20.26 -7.49 9.49
CA TYR A 435 -19.43 -8.51 10.15
C TYR A 435 -19.83 -9.95 9.82
N MET A 436 -21.13 -10.25 9.74
CA MET A 436 -21.61 -11.63 9.51
C MET A 436 -21.35 -12.09 8.08
N ALA A 437 -21.45 -11.20 7.09
CA ALA A 437 -21.02 -11.43 5.72
C ALA A 437 -19.50 -11.67 5.67
N GLY A 438 -18.72 -10.86 6.40
CA GLY A 438 -17.27 -11.07 6.57
C GLY A 438 -16.92 -12.42 7.21
N LEU A 439 -17.66 -12.83 8.24
CA LEU A 439 -17.47 -14.11 8.94
C LEU A 439 -17.76 -15.30 8.02
N ARG A 440 -18.87 -15.26 7.28
CA ARG A 440 -19.22 -16.29 6.30
C ARG A 440 -18.16 -16.40 5.21
N LYS A 441 -17.70 -15.27 4.67
CA LYS A 441 -16.64 -15.21 3.66
C LYS A 441 -15.32 -15.77 4.19
N SER A 442 -14.88 -15.31 5.36
CA SER A 442 -13.64 -15.79 5.99
C SER A 442 -13.67 -17.29 6.29
N ILE A 443 -14.79 -17.82 6.81
CA ILE A 443 -14.94 -19.27 7.05
C ILE A 443 -14.95 -20.04 5.73
N ALA A 444 -15.66 -19.56 4.70
CA ALA A 444 -15.70 -20.21 3.39
C ALA A 444 -14.31 -20.31 2.75
N GLU A 445 -13.46 -19.31 2.94
CA GLU A 445 -12.08 -19.30 2.44
C GLU A 445 -11.14 -20.16 3.32
N CYS A 446 -11.36 -20.22 4.63
CA CYS A 446 -10.41 -20.83 5.57
C CYS A 446 -10.76 -22.25 6.05
N TRP A 447 -11.99 -22.75 5.83
CA TRP A 447 -12.41 -24.04 6.41
C TRP A 447 -11.53 -25.25 6.06
N PRO A 448 -10.96 -25.41 4.84
CA PRO A 448 -10.12 -26.58 4.54
C PRO A 448 -8.84 -26.56 5.39
N VAL A 449 -8.26 -25.37 5.57
CA VAL A 449 -7.09 -25.14 6.42
C VAL A 449 -7.43 -25.37 7.90
N LEU A 450 -8.57 -24.91 8.37
CA LEU A 450 -9.01 -25.13 9.75
C LEU A 450 -9.16 -26.62 10.06
N LEU A 451 -9.72 -27.42 9.14
CA LEU A 451 -9.82 -28.88 9.29
C LEU A 451 -8.43 -29.54 9.31
N LEU A 452 -7.51 -29.10 8.45
CA LEU A 452 -6.15 -29.60 8.43
C LEU A 452 -5.44 -29.32 9.77
N ILE A 453 -5.48 -28.07 10.24
CA ILE A 453 -4.86 -27.66 11.51
C ILE A 453 -5.51 -28.37 12.70
N LEU A 454 -6.83 -28.56 12.68
CA LEU A 454 -7.55 -29.34 13.69
C LEU A 454 -7.07 -30.79 13.70
N GLY A 455 -6.94 -31.43 12.53
CA GLY A 455 -6.41 -32.78 12.40
C GLY A 455 -4.99 -32.91 12.95
N ILE A 456 -4.09 -31.99 12.59
CA ILE A 456 -2.72 -31.93 13.13
C ILE A 456 -2.76 -31.76 14.65
N SER A 457 -3.59 -30.85 15.16
CA SER A 457 -3.71 -30.57 16.60
C SER A 457 -4.17 -31.78 17.39
N ILE A 458 -5.14 -32.55 16.86
CA ILE A 458 -5.59 -33.82 17.45
C ILE A 458 -4.44 -34.81 17.51
N VAL A 459 -3.71 -35.02 16.41
CA VAL A 459 -2.59 -35.97 16.35
C VAL A 459 -1.49 -35.60 17.34
N LEU A 460 -1.06 -34.33 17.38
CA LEU A 460 -0.03 -33.86 18.30
C LEU A 460 -0.48 -34.01 19.77
N THR A 461 -1.75 -33.74 20.05
CA THR A 461 -2.34 -33.94 21.38
C THR A 461 -2.31 -35.41 21.80
N LEU A 462 -2.63 -36.34 20.89
CA LEU A 462 -2.55 -37.77 21.16
C LEU A 462 -1.11 -38.24 21.42
N ILE A 463 -0.13 -37.70 20.69
CA ILE A 463 1.29 -37.95 20.92
C ILE A 463 1.69 -37.48 22.32
N VAL A 464 1.36 -36.26 22.68
CA VAL A 464 1.66 -35.69 24.01
C VAL A 464 0.95 -36.47 25.11
N ARG A 465 -0.32 -36.86 24.92
CA ARG A 465 -1.04 -37.71 25.87
C ARG A 465 -0.32 -39.04 26.09
N ARG A 466 0.14 -39.68 25.01
CA ARG A 466 0.90 -40.94 25.09
C ARG A 466 2.22 -40.74 25.84
N TRP A 467 2.92 -39.63 25.61
CA TRP A 467 4.13 -39.29 26.35
C TRP A 467 3.83 -39.02 27.83
N GLN A 468 2.83 -38.22 28.15
CA GLN A 468 2.42 -37.94 29.53
C GLN A 468 2.09 -39.22 30.32
N ILE A 469 1.37 -40.17 29.70
CA ILE A 469 1.09 -41.48 30.29
C ILE A 469 2.38 -42.29 30.46
N LYS A 470 3.23 -42.37 29.43
CA LYS A 470 4.49 -43.11 29.45
C LYS A 470 5.46 -42.61 30.54
N TYR A 471 5.51 -41.30 30.77
CA TYR A 471 6.36 -40.67 31.78
C TYR A 471 5.62 -40.42 33.11
N CYS A 472 4.42 -40.97 33.30
CA CYS A 472 3.59 -40.82 34.50
C CYS A 472 3.61 -39.40 35.06
N ARG A 473 3.31 -38.42 34.20
CA ARG A 473 3.38 -37.00 34.55
C ARG A 473 2.04 -36.47 35.01
N ASP A 474 2.10 -35.49 35.89
CA ASP A 474 0.92 -34.76 36.35
C ASP A 474 0.47 -33.75 35.30
N ASN A 475 -0.81 -33.37 35.37
CA ASN A 475 -1.42 -32.37 34.49
C ASN A 475 -1.45 -32.78 33.01
N THR A 476 -1.59 -34.07 32.72
CA THR A 476 -1.75 -34.60 31.35
C THR A 476 -2.76 -33.81 30.52
N TRP A 477 -3.94 -33.54 31.10
CA TRP A 477 -5.02 -32.81 30.40
C TRP A 477 -4.62 -31.39 30.02
N LEU A 478 -3.80 -30.73 30.85
CA LEU A 478 -3.36 -29.36 30.65
C LEU A 478 -2.37 -29.26 29.49
N TRP A 479 -1.44 -30.20 29.45
CA TRP A 479 -0.52 -30.33 28.32
C TRP A 479 -1.22 -30.68 27.02
N CYS A 480 -2.19 -31.60 27.08
CA CYS A 480 -3.04 -31.91 25.94
C CYS A 480 -3.80 -30.68 25.45
N ALA A 481 -4.45 -29.91 26.35
CA ALA A 481 -5.19 -28.70 25.96
C ALA A 481 -4.29 -27.63 25.35
N THR A 482 -3.10 -27.42 25.92
CA THR A 482 -2.13 -26.44 25.42
C THR A 482 -1.64 -26.82 24.03
N VAL A 483 -1.25 -28.09 23.82
CA VAL A 483 -0.79 -28.60 22.52
C VAL A 483 -1.93 -28.65 21.51
N PHE A 484 -3.16 -28.91 21.94
CA PHE A 484 -4.32 -28.84 21.06
C PHE A 484 -4.57 -27.40 20.58
N ALA A 485 -4.57 -26.43 21.49
CA ALA A 485 -4.86 -25.03 21.16
C ALA A 485 -3.74 -24.36 20.34
N THR A 486 -2.48 -24.71 20.64
CA THR A 486 -1.32 -24.04 20.04
C THR A 486 -0.60 -24.89 19.01
N THR A 487 -0.92 -26.18 18.91
CA THR A 487 -0.44 -27.12 17.88
C THR A 487 1.09 -27.29 17.91
N VAL A 488 1.83 -26.89 16.87
CA VAL A 488 3.28 -27.11 16.76
C VAL A 488 4.06 -26.33 17.84
N PRO A 489 3.82 -25.01 18.06
CA PRO A 489 4.40 -24.29 19.20
C PRO A 489 4.21 -24.98 20.55
N GLY A 490 3.01 -25.52 20.82
CA GLY A 490 2.71 -26.22 22.07
C GLY A 490 3.51 -27.51 22.23
N LEU A 491 3.66 -28.28 21.14
CA LEU A 491 4.51 -29.47 21.13
C LEU A 491 5.98 -29.12 21.36
N LEU A 492 6.49 -28.06 20.73
CA LEU A 492 7.87 -27.61 20.92
C LEU A 492 8.12 -27.16 22.36
N ALA A 493 7.19 -26.38 22.93
CA ALA A 493 7.23 -25.98 24.34
C ALA A 493 7.22 -27.20 25.28
N TYR A 494 6.32 -28.16 25.01
CA TYR A 494 6.28 -29.43 25.72
C TYR A 494 7.64 -30.14 25.65
N TRP A 495 8.18 -30.32 24.45
CA TRP A 495 9.42 -31.05 24.22
C TRP A 495 10.60 -30.38 24.92
N LEU A 496 10.75 -29.06 24.80
CA LEU A 496 11.84 -28.32 25.44
C LEU A 496 11.85 -28.46 26.96
N MET A 497 10.69 -28.39 27.61
CA MET A 497 10.59 -28.54 29.07
C MET A 497 10.82 -29.95 29.58
N HIS A 498 10.84 -30.93 28.69
CA HIS A 498 10.72 -32.33 29.07
C HIS A 498 11.71 -33.27 28.39
N ARG A 499 12.61 -32.73 27.57
CA ARG A 499 13.64 -33.49 26.85
C ARG A 499 14.68 -34.15 27.76
N THR A 500 14.83 -33.68 29.00
CA THR A 500 15.83 -34.17 29.96
C THR A 500 15.37 -35.38 30.77
N SER A 501 14.09 -35.77 30.68
CA SER A 501 13.56 -36.87 31.51
C SER A 501 14.02 -38.23 30.98
N VAL A 502 14.98 -38.84 31.68
CA VAL A 502 15.44 -40.20 31.41
C VAL A 502 14.57 -41.20 32.18
N LEU A 503 14.12 -42.27 31.51
CA LEU A 503 13.43 -43.39 32.16
C LEU A 503 14.45 -44.42 32.63
N THR A 504 14.46 -44.71 33.92
CA THR A 504 15.28 -45.78 34.50
C THR A 504 14.40 -46.76 35.28
N PRO A 505 14.74 -48.06 35.33
CA PRO A 505 14.01 -49.00 36.16
C PRO A 505 14.16 -48.61 37.64
N CYS A 506 13.06 -48.58 38.38
CA CYS A 506 13.07 -48.36 39.81
C CYS A 506 13.69 -49.56 40.53
N GLY A 507 14.68 -49.35 41.39
CA GLY A 507 15.34 -50.44 42.14
C GLY A 507 14.40 -51.21 43.07
N GLU A 508 13.27 -50.62 43.45
CA GLU A 508 12.31 -51.20 44.40
C GLU A 508 11.15 -51.95 43.70
N CYS A 509 10.55 -51.37 42.66
CA CYS A 509 9.39 -51.97 41.99
C CYS A 509 9.68 -52.48 40.57
N GLY A 510 10.90 -52.29 40.05
CA GLY A 510 11.33 -52.72 38.72
C GLY A 510 10.72 -51.97 37.53
N LYS A 511 9.67 -51.16 37.74
CA LYS A 511 9.01 -50.41 36.66
C LYS A 511 9.87 -49.24 36.17
N MET A 512 9.77 -48.94 34.87
CA MET A 512 10.42 -47.77 34.27
C MET A 512 9.77 -46.49 34.80
N ALA A 513 10.54 -45.65 35.49
CA ALA A 513 10.08 -44.39 36.03
C ALA A 513 11.03 -43.26 35.64
N PRO A 514 10.52 -42.04 35.41
CA PRO A 514 11.37 -40.89 35.08
C PRO A 514 12.18 -40.43 36.30
N ARG A 515 13.46 -40.09 36.06
CA ARG A 515 14.43 -39.64 37.06
C ARG A 515 14.38 -38.14 37.38
N ASP A 516 13.41 -37.42 36.86
CA ASP A 516 13.27 -35.96 37.00
C ASP A 516 12.53 -35.52 38.28
N ARG A 517 12.46 -36.39 39.29
CA ARG A 517 11.71 -36.22 40.54
C ARG A 517 12.31 -37.06 41.66
N ASP A 518 11.95 -36.74 42.90
CA ASP A 518 12.56 -37.34 44.10
C ASP A 518 12.23 -38.83 44.28
N GLY A 519 11.04 -39.26 43.87
CA GLY A 519 10.53 -40.62 44.07
C GLY A 519 9.98 -41.29 42.81
N CYS A 520 9.91 -42.62 42.83
CA CYS A 520 9.35 -43.41 41.74
C CYS A 520 7.87 -43.09 41.52
N ALA A 521 7.48 -42.74 40.29
CA ALA A 521 6.11 -42.40 39.93
C ALA A 521 5.06 -43.53 40.18
N HIS A 522 5.52 -44.76 40.45
CA HIS A 522 4.64 -45.91 40.69
C HIS A 522 4.55 -46.35 42.15
N CYS A 523 5.65 -46.27 42.91
CA CYS A 523 5.69 -46.76 44.29
C CYS A 523 6.09 -45.68 45.32
N ASP A 524 6.34 -44.45 44.86
CA ASP A 524 6.71 -43.28 45.65
C ASP A 524 8.01 -43.39 46.46
N LYS A 525 8.72 -44.53 46.37
CA LYS A 525 10.02 -44.72 47.03
C LYS A 525 11.10 -43.84 46.37
N PRO A 526 11.98 -43.22 47.17
CA PRO A 526 13.06 -42.38 46.65
C PRO A 526 13.98 -43.20 45.75
N PHE A 527 14.47 -42.60 44.67
CA PHE A 527 15.46 -43.27 43.85
C PHE A 527 16.80 -43.36 44.59
N ALA A 528 17.56 -44.45 44.38
CA ALA A 528 18.91 -44.56 44.90
C ALA A 528 19.75 -43.35 44.44
N ALA A 529 20.53 -42.79 45.37
CA ALA A 529 21.45 -41.70 45.07
C ALA A 529 22.35 -42.12 43.90
N PRO A 530 22.60 -41.22 42.93
CA PRO A 530 23.52 -41.52 41.83
C PRO A 530 24.86 -41.97 42.42
N ALA A 531 25.45 -43.01 41.85
CA ALA A 531 26.77 -43.46 42.28
C ALA A 531 27.75 -42.31 42.08
N ILE A 532 28.45 -41.92 43.14
CA ILE A 532 29.44 -40.82 43.10
C ILE A 532 30.60 -41.29 42.23
N LEU A 533 30.53 -41.01 40.93
CA LEU A 533 31.57 -41.33 39.96
C LEU A 533 32.64 -40.22 39.99
N GLY A 534 33.35 -40.11 41.12
CA GLY A 534 34.70 -39.54 41.28
C GLY A 534 35.04 -38.12 40.79
N THR A 535 34.16 -37.39 40.09
CA THR A 535 34.54 -36.13 39.43
C THR A 535 33.34 -35.19 39.20
N GLU A 536 32.55 -34.93 40.23
CA GLU A 536 31.57 -33.83 40.19
C GLU A 536 32.14 -32.63 40.95
N ILE A 537 32.51 -31.57 40.21
CA ILE A 537 32.92 -30.29 40.76
C ILE A 537 31.67 -29.61 41.31
N LEU A 538 31.57 -29.52 42.63
CA LEU A 538 30.58 -28.70 43.31
C LEU A 538 30.93 -27.22 43.05
N VAL A 539 30.14 -26.52 42.23
CA VAL A 539 30.20 -25.07 42.01
C VAL A 539 29.06 -24.40 42.76
#